data_AF-A0A949LZM8-F1
#
_entry.id   AF-A0A949LZM8-F1
#
_cell.length_a   1.000
_cell.length_b   1.000
_cell.length_c   1.000
_cell.angle_alpha   90.00
_cell.angle_beta   90.00
_cell.angle_gamma   90.00
#
_symmetry.space_group_name_H-M   'P 1'
#
loop_
_entity.id
_entity.type
_entity.pdbx_description
1 polymer ?
#
loop_
_entity_poly.entity_id
_entity_poly.type
_entity_poly.pdbx_seq_one_letter_code
_entity_poly.pdbx_strand_id
1 'polypeptide(L)'
;MTENTSAHLDCAACRAIDAFDGVTDGVLFSPDKFHVADERKRWQGVLDAQDRAADRVTDFAGSLRFVYIHSVWFGIWVVLNIGILGASLKFDPFPFGLLTMIVSLEAIFLSTFVMVSQNRQAKRSDLRAQMDFETNLRAEIWAIHIGAKLGIDHDHVEDVVKQAIAASNSTEAPRGL
;
A
#
# COMPACT_ATOMS: atom_id res chain seq x y z
N MET A 1 7.14 -15.71 -23.02
CA MET A 1 6.42 -16.76 -22.26
C MET A 1 5.00 -16.80 -22.80
N THR A 2 4.81 -17.48 -23.93
CA THR A 2 3.52 -17.64 -24.64
C THR A 2 3.38 -19.12 -25.04
N GLU A 3 3.74 -20.01 -24.13
CA GLU A 3 3.48 -21.44 -24.29
C GLU A 3 2.26 -21.74 -23.43
N ASN A 4 1.21 -22.26 -24.07
CA ASN A 4 0.09 -22.98 -23.48
C ASN A 4 -1.25 -22.25 -23.22
N THR A 5 -1.60 -21.16 -23.93
CA THR A 5 -2.99 -20.62 -23.86
C THR A 5 -3.95 -21.38 -24.79
N SER A 6 -3.46 -21.85 -25.95
CA SER A 6 -4.27 -22.56 -26.94
C SER A 6 -4.77 -23.95 -26.49
N ALA A 7 -4.14 -24.56 -25.47
CA ALA A 7 -4.58 -25.85 -24.91
C ALA A 7 -5.86 -25.75 -24.05
N HIS A 8 -6.30 -24.54 -23.68
CA HIS A 8 -7.49 -24.33 -22.86
C HIS A 8 -8.76 -24.01 -23.68
N LEU A 9 -8.67 -23.92 -25.02
CA LEU A 9 -9.79 -23.61 -25.92
C LEU A 9 -10.79 -24.77 -26.12
N ASP A 10 -10.58 -25.93 -25.50
CA ASP A 10 -11.52 -27.05 -25.56
C ASP A 10 -12.82 -26.77 -24.78
N CYS A 11 -12.78 -25.80 -23.86
CA CYS A 11 -13.92 -25.31 -23.09
C CYS A 11 -14.77 -24.29 -23.88
N ALA A 12 -16.10 -24.44 -23.84
CA ALA A 12 -17.04 -23.51 -24.47
C ALA A 12 -16.93 -22.07 -23.92
N ALA A 13 -16.66 -21.91 -22.62
CA ALA A 13 -16.47 -20.59 -22.01
C ALA A 13 -15.18 -19.92 -22.51
N CYS A 14 -14.07 -20.66 -22.62
CA CYS A 14 -12.81 -20.13 -23.14
C CYS A 14 -12.95 -19.68 -24.60
N ARG A 15 -13.66 -20.44 -25.45
CA ARG A 15 -13.94 -20.01 -26.83
C ARG A 15 -14.83 -18.76 -26.91
N ALA A 16 -15.80 -18.63 -26.01
CA ALA A 16 -16.65 -17.45 -25.95
C ALA A 16 -15.88 -16.21 -25.51
N ILE A 17 -14.94 -16.35 -24.57
CA ILE A 17 -14.05 -15.27 -24.13
C ILE A 17 -13.09 -14.87 -25.26
N ASP A 18 -12.47 -15.83 -25.93
CA ASP A 18 -11.57 -15.59 -27.07
C ASP A 18 -12.29 -14.85 -28.22
N ALA A 19 -13.54 -15.23 -28.52
CA ALA A 19 -14.32 -14.56 -29.56
C ALA A 19 -14.87 -13.18 -29.17
N PHE A 20 -14.82 -12.81 -27.88
CA PHE A 20 -15.49 -11.61 -27.36
C PHE A 20 -14.90 -10.30 -27.91
N ASP A 21 -13.59 -10.30 -28.18
CA ASP A 21 -12.86 -9.11 -28.58
C ASP A 21 -12.78 -8.93 -30.12
N GLY A 22 -13.50 -9.79 -30.85
CA GLY A 22 -13.58 -9.84 -32.31
C GLY A 22 -12.38 -10.53 -33.00
N VAL A 23 -11.42 -11.08 -32.25
CA VAL A 23 -10.23 -11.76 -32.77
C VAL A 23 -10.04 -13.10 -32.07
N THR A 24 -10.16 -14.20 -32.81
CA THR A 24 -9.97 -15.56 -32.28
C THR A 24 -8.50 -15.98 -32.43
N ASP A 25 -7.64 -15.55 -31.50
CA ASP A 25 -6.19 -15.82 -31.52
C ASP A 25 -5.71 -16.74 -30.38
N GLY A 26 -6.63 -17.20 -29.52
CA GLY A 26 -6.34 -18.01 -28.36
C GLY A 26 -5.82 -17.21 -27.16
N VAL A 27 -5.87 -15.87 -27.22
CA VAL A 27 -5.50 -14.98 -26.12
C VAL A 27 -6.78 -14.53 -25.40
N LEU A 28 -7.09 -15.22 -24.30
CA LEU A 28 -8.30 -14.92 -23.52
C LEU A 28 -8.32 -13.50 -22.90
N PHE A 29 -7.17 -12.86 -22.77
CA PHE A 29 -7.05 -11.51 -22.19
C PHE A 29 -5.98 -10.69 -22.92
N SER A 30 -6.42 -9.71 -23.70
CA SER A 30 -5.59 -8.69 -24.35
C SER A 30 -5.62 -7.39 -23.52
N PRO A 31 -4.50 -7.00 -22.86
CA PRO A 31 -4.44 -5.79 -22.04
C PRO A 31 -4.68 -4.49 -22.82
N ASP A 32 -4.49 -4.51 -24.13
CA ASP A 32 -4.65 -3.38 -25.04
C ASP A 32 -6.11 -3.13 -25.45
N LYS A 33 -6.95 -4.17 -25.46
CA LYS A 33 -8.38 -4.03 -25.76
C LYS A 33 -9.24 -3.70 -24.54
N PHE A 34 -8.88 -4.20 -23.36
CA PHE A 34 -9.51 -3.73 -22.13
C PHE A 34 -8.92 -2.38 -21.76
N HIS A 35 -9.77 -1.36 -21.64
CA HIS A 35 -9.35 -0.03 -21.16
C HIS A 35 -9.08 -0.10 -19.65
N VAL A 36 -8.08 -0.88 -19.25
CA VAL A 36 -7.52 -0.85 -17.92
C VAL A 36 -6.73 0.45 -17.89
N ALA A 37 -7.29 1.46 -17.23
CA ALA A 37 -6.58 2.72 -17.02
C ALA A 37 -5.20 2.35 -16.44
N ASP A 38 -4.11 2.67 -17.15
CA ASP A 38 -2.75 2.33 -16.71
C ASP A 38 -2.42 3.23 -15.51
N GLU A 39 -2.86 2.80 -14.32
CA GLU A 39 -2.76 3.52 -13.05
C GLU A 39 -1.32 4.00 -12.82
N ARG A 40 -0.34 3.18 -13.22
CA ARG A 40 1.09 3.49 -13.12
C ARG A 40 1.47 4.80 -13.80
N LYS A 41 0.90 5.12 -14.97
CA LYS A 41 1.27 6.33 -15.71
C LYS A 41 0.66 7.60 -15.11
N ARG A 42 -0.51 7.50 -14.47
CA ARG A 42 -1.20 8.65 -13.87
C ARG A 42 -0.52 9.14 -12.59
N TRP A 43 0.16 8.25 -11.87
CA TRP A 43 0.84 8.56 -10.59
C TRP A 43 2.31 8.98 -10.73
N GLN A 44 2.96 8.74 -11.88
CA GLN A 44 4.39 9.04 -12.08
C GLN A 44 4.69 10.53 -12.35
N GLY A 45 3.69 11.32 -12.74
CA GLY A 45 3.91 12.60 -13.43
C GLY A 45 4.17 13.85 -12.59
N VAL A 46 4.12 13.82 -11.26
CA VAL A 46 4.25 15.06 -10.48
C VAL A 46 5.08 14.78 -9.21
N LEU A 47 6.26 15.42 -9.09
CA LEU A 47 7.13 15.55 -7.88
C LEU A 47 8.30 14.56 -7.68
N ASP A 48 8.80 13.96 -8.75
CA ASP A 48 9.61 12.75 -8.65
C ASP A 48 11.01 12.90 -7.99
N ALA A 49 11.66 14.07 -8.02
CA ALA A 49 13.01 14.21 -7.45
C ALA A 49 13.00 14.46 -5.92
N GLN A 50 12.14 15.37 -5.44
CA GLN A 50 12.07 15.74 -4.02
C GLN A 50 11.36 14.66 -3.19
N ASP A 51 10.33 14.03 -3.76
CA ASP A 51 9.62 12.93 -3.09
C ASP A 51 10.53 11.72 -2.89
N ARG A 52 11.35 11.37 -3.90
CA ARG A 52 12.35 10.30 -3.77
C ARG A 52 13.42 10.60 -2.72
N ALA A 53 13.72 11.87 -2.45
CA ALA A 53 14.66 12.24 -1.39
C ALA A 53 14.02 12.07 -0.01
N ALA A 54 12.81 12.62 0.18
CA ALA A 54 12.05 12.47 1.42
C ALA A 54 11.77 11.00 1.78
N ASP A 55 11.51 10.16 0.77
CA ASP A 55 11.23 8.74 0.96
C ASP A 55 12.45 7.98 1.43
N ARG A 56 13.62 8.21 0.82
CA ARG A 56 14.85 7.57 1.29
C ARG A 56 15.18 7.94 2.73
N VAL A 57 14.97 9.20 3.11
CA VAL A 57 15.19 9.66 4.50
C VAL A 57 14.20 8.99 5.44
N THR A 58 12.93 8.94 5.06
CA THR A 58 11.86 8.32 5.88
C THR A 58 12.07 6.81 6.02
N ASP A 59 12.41 6.12 4.94
CA ASP A 59 12.69 4.67 4.93
C ASP A 59 13.91 4.34 5.80
N PHE A 60 14.95 5.18 5.74
CA PHE A 60 16.12 5.03 6.60
C PHE A 60 15.75 5.27 8.07
N ALA A 61 15.04 6.36 8.38
CA ALA A 61 14.62 6.72 9.73
C ALA A 61 13.66 5.68 10.35
N GLY A 62 12.82 5.04 9.54
CA GLY A 62 11.94 3.95 9.96
C GLY A 62 12.63 2.60 10.14
N SER A 63 13.93 2.49 9.83
CA SER A 63 14.68 1.23 9.90
C SER A 63 15.29 0.95 11.27
N LEU A 64 15.40 -0.33 11.66
CA LEU A 64 16.10 -0.71 12.88
C LEU A 64 17.60 -0.33 12.85
N ARG A 65 18.20 -0.22 11.66
CA ARG A 65 19.60 0.19 11.47
C ARG A 65 19.83 1.61 11.97
N PHE A 66 18.87 2.52 11.75
CA PHE A 66 18.92 3.88 12.26
C PHE A 66 19.04 3.91 13.79
N VAL A 67 18.25 3.08 14.49
CA VAL A 67 18.27 2.96 15.95
C VAL A 67 19.64 2.52 16.47
N TYR A 68 20.26 1.52 15.84
CA TYR A 68 21.59 1.05 16.24
C TYR A 68 22.67 2.10 16.01
N ILE A 69 22.65 2.78 14.87
CA ILE A 69 23.62 3.86 14.55
C ILE A 69 23.51 4.98 15.59
N HIS A 70 22.29 5.41 15.93
CA HIS A 70 22.08 6.46 16.93
C HIS A 70 22.48 6.01 18.33
N SER A 71 22.18 4.77 18.71
CA SER A 71 22.57 4.22 20.02
C SER A 71 24.09 4.21 20.19
N VAL A 72 24.83 3.80 19.16
CA VAL A 72 26.30 3.83 19.16
C VAL A 72 26.83 5.26 19.18
N TRP A 73 26.28 6.15 18.36
CA TRP A 73 26.67 7.55 18.31
C TRP A 73 26.47 8.26 19.66
N PHE A 74 25.30 8.08 20.30
CA PHE A 74 25.03 8.60 21.64
C PHE A 74 25.97 7.99 22.69
N GLY A 75 26.19 6.67 22.64
CA GLY A 75 27.13 5.99 23.53
C GLY A 75 28.53 6.57 23.45
N ILE A 76 29.04 6.77 22.22
CA ILE A 76 30.35 7.40 21.98
C ILE A 76 30.37 8.83 22.53
N TRP A 77 29.34 9.64 22.24
CA TRP A 77 29.27 11.03 22.72
C TRP A 77 29.33 11.12 24.24
N VAL A 78 28.55 10.28 24.93
CA VAL A 78 28.51 10.22 26.38
C VAL A 78 29.87 9.79 26.93
N VAL A 79 30.45 8.69 26.43
CA VAL A 79 31.76 8.16 26.88
C VAL A 79 32.88 9.20 26.73
N LEU A 80 32.89 9.95 25.62
CA LEU A 80 33.85 11.02 25.38
C LEU A 80 33.68 12.17 26.39
N ASN A 81 32.45 12.60 26.67
CA ASN A 81 32.19 13.77 27.53
C ASN A 81 32.26 13.48 29.03
N ILE A 82 32.01 12.23 29.47
CA ILE A 82 32.18 11.83 30.88
C ILE A 82 33.64 11.55 31.27
N GLY A 83 34.56 11.55 30.29
CA GLY A 83 36.01 11.54 30.55
C GLY A 83 36.60 10.19 30.93
N ILE A 84 35.93 9.06 30.61
CA ILE A 84 36.42 7.70 30.89
C ILE A 84 37.76 7.40 30.18
N LEU A 85 38.04 8.06 29.06
CA LEU A 85 39.22 7.78 28.21
C LEU A 85 40.44 8.69 28.47
N GLY A 86 40.44 9.49 29.54
CA GLY A 86 41.57 10.40 29.85
C GLY A 86 41.39 11.82 29.30
N ALA A 87 42.01 12.77 29.99
CA ALA A 87 41.60 14.18 30.06
C ALA A 87 41.68 15.01 28.76
N SER A 88 40.69 15.90 28.61
CA SER A 88 40.79 17.33 28.19
C SER A 88 39.68 17.79 27.22
N LEU A 89 38.83 16.90 26.71
CA LEU A 89 37.75 17.24 25.77
C LEU A 89 36.37 17.11 26.42
N LYS A 90 36.09 17.94 27.44
CA LYS A 90 34.73 18.13 27.98
C LYS A 90 34.06 19.29 27.25
N PHE A 91 33.60 19.03 26.03
CA PHE A 91 32.98 20.07 25.19
C PHE A 91 31.47 20.18 25.43
N ASP A 92 30.82 19.14 25.94
CA ASP A 92 29.40 19.10 26.30
C ASP A 92 29.21 18.48 27.70
N PRO A 93 29.41 19.26 28.78
CA PRO A 93 29.24 18.76 30.15
C PRO A 93 27.80 18.35 30.45
N PHE A 94 27.62 17.36 31.33
CA PHE A 94 26.29 17.00 31.85
C PHE A 94 25.59 18.26 32.39
N PRO A 95 24.38 18.61 31.92
CA PRO A 95 23.35 17.76 31.31
C PRO A 95 23.33 17.60 29.76
N PHE A 96 24.45 17.76 29.05
CA PHE A 96 24.56 17.57 27.59
C PHE A 96 23.68 18.50 26.74
N GLY A 97 23.87 19.81 26.89
CA GLY A 97 23.06 20.82 26.20
C GLY A 97 23.24 20.81 24.68
N LEU A 98 24.46 20.59 24.18
CA LEU A 98 24.73 20.58 22.73
C LEU A 98 24.12 19.36 22.06
N LEU A 99 24.28 18.17 22.65
CA LEU A 99 23.63 16.96 22.16
C LEU A 99 22.12 17.16 22.10
N THR A 100 21.51 17.68 23.18
CA THR A 100 20.07 17.90 23.24
C THR A 100 19.58 18.84 22.14
N MET A 101 20.32 19.92 21.88
CA MET A 101 20.00 20.87 20.80
C MET A 101 20.06 20.21 19.42
N ILE A 102 21.12 19.46 19.13
CA ILE A 102 21.31 18.79 17.84
C ILE A 102 20.20 17.75 17.61
N VAL A 103 19.95 16.89 18.61
CA VAL A 103 18.90 15.85 18.53
C VAL A 103 17.51 16.47 18.36
N SER A 104 17.22 17.57 19.05
CA SER A 104 15.94 18.26 18.91
C SER A 104 15.74 18.80 17.50
N LEU A 105 16.78 19.40 16.91
CA LEU A 105 16.73 19.89 15.53
C LEU A 105 16.56 18.74 14.53
N GLU A 106 17.32 17.66 14.72
CA GLU A 106 17.20 16.45 13.90
C GLU A 106 15.80 15.84 13.96
N ALA A 107 15.21 15.73 15.15
CA ALA A 107 13.86 15.20 15.35
C ALA A 107 12.79 16.03 14.63
N ILE A 108 12.93 17.36 14.56
CA ILE A 108 12.02 18.24 13.81
C ILE A 108 12.08 17.92 12.31
N PHE A 109 13.29 17.78 11.74
CA PHE A 109 13.44 17.42 10.33
C PHE A 109 12.88 16.04 10.02
N LEU A 110 13.19 15.03 10.85
CA LEU A 110 12.67 13.67 10.70
C LEU A 110 11.14 13.65 10.76
N SER A 111 10.54 14.32 11.73
CA SER A 111 9.08 14.40 11.86
C SER A 111 8.44 15.06 10.63
N THR A 112 9.09 16.09 10.07
CA THR A 112 8.62 16.76 8.86
C THR A 112 8.67 15.83 7.65
N PHE A 113 9.77 15.11 7.45
CA PHE A 113 9.89 14.15 6.33
C PHE A 113 8.88 13.00 6.46
N VAL A 114 8.72 12.46 7.67
CA VAL A 114 7.71 11.43 7.97
C VAL A 114 6.31 11.96 7.64
N MET A 115 5.96 13.18 8.07
CA MET A 115 4.64 13.76 7.81
C MET A 115 4.39 13.97 6.31
N VAL A 116 5.39 14.43 5.55
CA VAL A 116 5.28 14.57 4.09
C VAL A 116 5.05 13.21 3.43
N SER A 117 5.80 12.18 3.82
CA SER A 117 5.62 10.82 3.31
C SER A 117 4.24 10.25 3.67
N GLN A 118 3.78 10.45 4.90
CA GLN A 118 2.46 10.03 5.36
C GLN A 118 1.33 10.74 4.61
N ASN A 119 1.39 12.07 4.44
CA ASN A 119 0.39 12.82 3.66
C ASN A 119 0.30 12.30 2.23
N ARG A 120 1.44 11.97 1.62
CA ARG A 120 1.47 11.41 0.26
C ARG A 120 0.89 9.99 0.20
N GLN A 121 1.21 9.14 1.18
CA GLN A 121 0.62 7.79 1.30
C GLN A 121 -0.89 7.85 1.52
N ALA A 122 -1.37 8.76 2.38
CA ALA A 122 -2.79 8.99 2.63
C ALA A 122 -3.52 9.43 1.35
N LYS A 123 -2.96 10.38 0.59
CA LYS A 123 -3.50 10.79 -0.72
C LYS A 123 -3.59 9.62 -1.71
N ARG A 124 -2.55 8.77 -1.78
CA ARG A 124 -2.57 7.55 -2.61
C ARG A 124 -3.57 6.51 -2.11
N SER A 125 -3.84 6.45 -0.81
CA SER A 125 -4.82 5.54 -0.22
C SER A 125 -6.24 5.99 -0.53
N ASP A 126 -6.52 7.29 -0.40
CA ASP A 126 -7.82 7.88 -0.73
C ASP A 126 -8.18 7.67 -2.22
N LEU A 127 -7.21 7.90 -3.10
CA LEU A 127 -7.42 7.72 -4.54
C LEU A 127 -7.61 6.24 -4.92
N ARG A 128 -6.91 5.31 -4.24
CA ARG A 128 -7.17 3.88 -4.38
C ARG A 128 -8.57 3.51 -3.92
N ALA A 129 -9.02 4.01 -2.77
CA ALA A 129 -10.36 3.76 -2.26
C ALA A 129 -11.46 4.25 -3.22
N GLN A 130 -11.26 5.41 -3.87
CA GLN A 130 -12.18 5.90 -4.90
C GLN A 130 -12.22 5.00 -6.14
N MET A 131 -11.08 4.51 -6.62
CA MET A 131 -11.01 3.59 -7.76
C MET A 131 -11.61 2.21 -7.44
N ASP A 132 -11.35 1.69 -6.24
CA ASP A 132 -11.95 0.45 -5.75
C ASP A 132 -13.47 0.57 -5.68
N PHE A 133 -13.98 1.71 -5.19
CA PHE A 133 -15.41 2.01 -5.19
C PHE A 133 -16.00 2.04 -6.60
N GLU A 134 -15.37 2.73 -7.55
CA GLU A 134 -15.84 2.78 -8.94
C GLU A 134 -15.85 1.38 -9.58
N THR A 135 -14.81 0.59 -9.35
CA THR A 135 -14.68 -0.77 -9.89
C THR A 135 -15.75 -1.69 -9.31
N ASN A 136 -15.97 -1.64 -7.99
CA ASN A 136 -17.00 -2.44 -7.33
C ASN A 136 -18.40 -2.05 -7.81
N LEU A 137 -18.71 -0.75 -7.91
CA LEU A 137 -20.00 -0.29 -8.42
C LEU A 137 -20.23 -0.76 -9.86
N ARG A 138 -19.20 -0.68 -10.72
CA ARG A 138 -19.27 -1.17 -12.09
C ARG A 138 -19.55 -2.68 -12.12
N ALA A 139 -18.84 -3.47 -11.31
CA ALA A 139 -19.03 -4.90 -11.21
C ALA A 139 -20.45 -5.27 -10.74
N GLU A 140 -20.97 -4.55 -9.73
CA GLU A 140 -22.33 -4.70 -9.22
C GLU A 140 -23.38 -4.43 -10.31
N ILE A 141 -23.25 -3.32 -11.05
CA ILE A 141 -24.16 -2.99 -12.16
C ILE A 141 -24.14 -4.08 -13.24
N TRP A 142 -22.95 -4.59 -13.61
CA TRP A 142 -22.84 -5.69 -14.57
C TRP A 142 -23.48 -6.98 -14.05
N ALA A 143 -23.26 -7.32 -12.78
CA ALA A 143 -23.84 -8.50 -12.14
C ALA A 143 -25.37 -8.45 -12.14
N ILE A 144 -25.97 -7.30 -11.81
CA ILE A 144 -27.42 -7.07 -11.87
C ILE A 144 -27.95 -7.32 -13.29
N HIS A 145 -27.30 -6.75 -14.31
CA HIS A 145 -27.73 -6.90 -15.70
C HIS A 145 -27.64 -8.35 -16.19
N ILE A 146 -26.56 -9.05 -15.85
CA ILE A 146 -26.38 -10.47 -16.20
C ILE A 146 -27.40 -11.33 -15.46
N GLY A 147 -27.59 -11.09 -14.15
CA GLY A 147 -28.58 -11.78 -13.32
C GLY A 147 -29.99 -11.63 -13.88
N ALA A 148 -30.39 -10.39 -14.22
CA ALA A 148 -31.68 -10.11 -14.84
C ALA A 148 -31.85 -10.83 -16.20
N LYS A 149 -30.79 -10.91 -17.02
CA LYS A 149 -30.81 -11.68 -18.28
C LYS A 149 -30.95 -13.18 -18.08
N LEU A 150 -30.46 -13.71 -16.96
CA LEU A 150 -30.56 -15.12 -16.58
C LEU A 150 -31.83 -15.44 -15.78
N GLY A 151 -32.67 -14.44 -15.48
CA GLY A 151 -33.88 -14.62 -14.66
C GLY A 151 -33.58 -14.83 -13.18
N ILE A 152 -32.40 -14.43 -12.71
CA ILE A 152 -32.02 -14.46 -11.30
C ILE A 152 -32.60 -13.20 -10.63
N ASP A 153 -33.32 -13.39 -9.54
CA ASP A 153 -33.86 -12.30 -8.72
C ASP A 153 -32.76 -11.70 -7.84
N HIS A 154 -32.47 -10.41 -8.05
CA HIS A 154 -31.43 -9.70 -7.31
C HIS A 154 -31.78 -9.53 -5.82
N ASP A 155 -33.05 -9.27 -5.52
CA ASP A 155 -33.51 -9.03 -4.15
C ASP A 155 -33.33 -10.30 -3.30
N HIS A 156 -33.62 -11.46 -3.89
CA HIS A 156 -33.34 -12.76 -3.26
C HIS A 156 -31.85 -12.97 -2.98
N VAL A 157 -30.97 -12.62 -3.91
CA VAL A 157 -29.52 -12.75 -3.72
C VAL A 157 -29.03 -11.84 -2.58
N GLU A 158 -29.51 -10.60 -2.52
CA GLU A 158 -29.20 -9.70 -1.40
C GLU A 158 -29.62 -10.28 -0.05
N ASP A 159 -30.81 -10.87 0.03
CA ASP A 159 -31.32 -11.47 1.27
C ASP A 159 -30.46 -12.64 1.74
N VAL A 160 -30.02 -13.50 0.80
CA VAL A 160 -29.10 -14.60 1.10
C VAL A 160 -27.76 -14.08 1.60
N VAL A 161 -27.22 -13.01 0.99
CA VAL A 161 -25.98 -12.37 1.44
C VAL A 161 -26.11 -11.80 2.84
N LYS A 162 -27.21 -11.07 3.13
CA LYS A 162 -27.49 -10.52 4.46
C LYS A 162 -27.54 -11.62 5.52
N GLN A 163 -28.18 -12.75 5.21
CA GLN A 163 -28.24 -13.92 6.10
C GLN A 163 -26.85 -14.53 6.33
N ALA A 164 -26.04 -14.68 5.28
CA ALA A 164 -24.69 -15.24 5.39
C ALA A 164 -23.77 -14.36 6.25
N ILE A 165 -23.83 -13.03 6.10
CA ILE A 165 -23.06 -12.08 6.92
C ILE A 165 -23.51 -12.16 8.38
N ALA A 166 -24.82 -12.17 8.64
CA ALA A 166 -25.37 -12.30 9.98
C ALA A 166 -24.94 -13.62 10.66
N ALA A 167 -24.92 -14.72 9.91
CA ALA A 167 -24.43 -16.02 10.39
C ALA A 167 -22.93 -16.00 10.70
N SER A 168 -22.11 -15.34 9.88
CA SER A 168 -20.66 -15.20 10.15
C SER A 168 -20.40 -14.41 11.43
N ASN A 169 -21.05 -13.25 11.59
CA ASN A 169 -20.87 -12.37 12.75
C ASN A 169 -21.33 -13.03 14.06
N SER A 170 -22.35 -13.89 14.01
CA SER A 170 -22.81 -14.65 15.19
C SER A 170 -21.91 -15.84 15.53
N THR A 171 -21.16 -16.37 14.54
CA THR A 171 -20.17 -17.45 14.74
C THR A 171 -18.87 -16.95 15.38
N GLU A 172 -18.49 -15.68 15.13
CA GLU A 172 -17.35 -15.01 15.77
C GLU A 172 -17.63 -14.43 17.16
N ALA A 173 -18.88 -14.48 17.64
CA ALA A 173 -19.19 -14.10 19.02
C ALA A 173 -18.37 -14.97 20.00
N PRO A 174 -17.66 -14.36 20.97
CA PRO A 174 -16.68 -15.08 21.77
C PRO A 174 -17.33 -16.24 22.53
N ARG A 175 -16.86 -17.46 22.24
CA ARG A 175 -17.13 -18.64 23.06
C ARG A 175 -16.45 -18.45 24.43
N GLY A 176 -17.19 -17.84 25.36
CA GLY A 176 -16.97 -17.92 26.81
C GLY A 176 -15.65 -17.35 27.34
N LEU A 177 -15.77 -16.28 28.12
CA LEU A 177 -15.12 -16.22 29.43
C LEU A 177 -16.17 -16.60 30.47
#